data_AF-A0A1M5BCJ4-F1
#
_entry.id   AF-A0A1M5BCJ4-F1
#
_cell.length_a   1.000
_cell.length_b   1.000
_cell.length_c   1.000
_cell.angle_alpha   90.00
_cell.angle_beta   90.00
_cell.angle_gamma   90.00
#
_symmetry.space_group_name_H-M   'P 1'
#
loop_
_entity.id
_entity.type
_entity.pdbx_description
1 polymer ?
#
loop_
_entity_poly.entity_id
_entity_poly.type
_entity_poly.pdbx_seq_one_letter_code
_entity_poly.pdbx_strand_id
1 'polypeptide(L)'
;MQNFSIRPGGFNAIRKQMLIRTIPLMLIAVIVGILISTINSKNQANNVNILPFIIPFAFLAVGFGIYRGVNRQKSLLDSYTLNITNNLIIREQLNTPTISIYFSDIREIAKLKNGSFLIKGKDPSDIIVVPAQIDNYAQLESLLNDIHQVTNKAAASFKEKYQVLIGLLAPGLMFVVYTVSNKVVVGLAGTALLGLMTWSFIKIRQNKNLDSKTKRISWWILLVLASVITAMITKLTGGSK
;
A
#
# COMPACT_ATOMS: atom_id res chain seq x y z
N MET A 1 -18.81 -17.94 -22.62
CA MET A 1 -18.25 -16.81 -21.84
C MET A 1 -18.94 -16.82 -20.49
N GLN A 2 -18.19 -16.91 -19.40
CA GLN A 2 -18.72 -16.85 -18.04
C GLN A 2 -18.19 -15.59 -17.35
N ASN A 3 -19.07 -14.86 -16.66
CA ASN A 3 -18.72 -13.63 -15.97
C ASN A 3 -18.92 -13.83 -14.47
N PHE A 4 -17.91 -13.44 -13.69
CA PHE A 4 -17.91 -13.51 -12.24
C PHE A 4 -17.72 -12.11 -11.66
N SER A 5 -18.63 -11.72 -10.78
CA SER A 5 -18.61 -10.44 -10.07
C SER A 5 -18.50 -10.66 -8.56
N ILE A 6 -18.19 -9.61 -7.81
CA ILE A 6 -18.20 -9.68 -6.35
C ILE A 6 -19.62 -9.87 -5.84
N ARG A 7 -19.80 -10.77 -4.86
CA ARG A 7 -21.09 -11.01 -4.23
C ARG A 7 -21.60 -9.75 -3.52
N PRO A 8 -22.93 -9.52 -3.49
CA PRO A 8 -23.50 -8.38 -2.76
C PRO A 8 -23.02 -8.34 -1.30
N GLY A 9 -22.50 -7.18 -0.86
CA GLY A 9 -22.00 -6.99 0.50
C GLY A 9 -20.63 -7.64 0.80
N GLY A 10 -19.93 -8.21 -0.20
CA GLY A 10 -18.61 -8.82 -0.04
C GLY A 10 -17.57 -7.89 0.61
N PHE A 11 -17.66 -6.58 0.37
CA PHE A 11 -16.77 -5.59 0.96
C PHE A 11 -16.78 -5.55 2.50
N ASN A 12 -17.91 -5.85 3.14
CA ASN A 12 -18.03 -5.77 4.60
C ASN A 12 -17.05 -6.72 5.32
N ALA A 13 -16.79 -7.89 4.75
CA ALA A 13 -15.82 -8.86 5.27
C ALA A 13 -14.38 -8.32 5.21
N ILE A 14 -14.05 -7.61 4.12
CA ILE A 14 -12.71 -7.06 3.89
C ILE A 14 -12.48 -5.78 4.70
N ARG A 15 -13.53 -4.95 4.88
CA ARG A 15 -13.48 -3.66 5.57
C ARG A 15 -12.84 -3.77 6.95
N LYS A 16 -13.27 -4.73 7.77
CA LYS A 16 -12.74 -4.91 9.13
C LYS A 16 -11.24 -5.21 9.12
N GLN A 17 -10.81 -6.13 8.26
CA GLN A 17 -9.39 -6.50 8.15
C GLN A 17 -8.53 -5.33 7.65
N MET A 18 -9.04 -4.56 6.70
CA MET A 18 -8.35 -3.37 6.19
C MET A 18 -8.18 -2.32 7.30
N LEU A 19 -9.23 -2.04 8.07
CA LEU A 19 -9.19 -1.06 9.17
C LEU A 19 -8.22 -1.48 10.28
N ILE A 20 -8.26 -2.74 10.70
CA ILE A 20 -7.36 -3.28 11.74
C ILE A 20 -5.88 -3.15 11.35
N ARG A 21 -5.56 -3.25 10.05
CA ARG A 21 -4.18 -3.09 9.57
C ARG A 21 -3.78 -1.62 9.38
N THR A 22 -4.69 -0.79 8.88
CA THR A 22 -4.36 0.57 8.49
C THR A 22 -4.33 1.52 9.68
N ILE A 23 -5.28 1.40 10.62
CA ILE A 23 -5.41 2.31 11.78
C ILE A 23 -4.13 2.34 12.63
N PRO A 24 -3.55 1.19 13.08
CA PRO A 24 -2.33 1.22 13.89
C PRO A 24 -1.16 1.87 13.16
N LEU A 25 -1.00 1.62 11.85
CA LEU A 25 0.07 2.21 11.05
C LEU A 25 -0.06 3.74 10.99
N MET A 26 -1.27 4.26 10.78
CA MET A 26 -1.52 5.70 10.76
C MET A 26 -1.33 6.34 12.13
N LEU A 27 -1.77 5.66 13.21
CA LEU A 27 -1.54 6.14 14.57
C LEU A 27 -0.04 6.26 14.88
N ILE A 28 0.77 5.26 14.50
CA ILE A 28 2.22 5.32 14.66
C ILE A 28 2.80 6.51 13.89
N ALA A 29 2.37 6.72 12.64
CA ALA A 29 2.84 7.87 11.85
C ALA A 29 2.48 9.22 12.49
N VAL A 30 1.26 9.36 13.02
CA VAL A 30 0.83 10.57 13.74
C VAL A 30 1.65 10.78 15.02
N ILE A 31 1.85 9.73 15.82
CA ILE A 31 2.66 9.77 17.04
C ILE A 31 4.09 10.21 16.72
N VAL A 32 4.71 9.60 15.70
CA VAL A 32 6.05 9.98 15.25
C VAL A 32 6.11 11.45 14.82
N GLY A 33 5.13 11.93 14.06
CA GLY A 33 5.05 13.33 13.65
C GLY A 33 4.95 14.30 14.84
N ILE A 34 4.13 13.97 15.84
CA ILE A 34 3.99 14.75 17.08
C ILE A 34 5.29 14.73 17.89
N LEU A 35 5.94 13.58 18.02
CA LEU A 35 7.22 13.47 18.73
C LEU A 35 8.32 14.29 18.07
N ILE A 36 8.43 14.24 16.73
CA ILE A 36 9.36 15.08 15.98
C ILE A 36 9.10 16.56 16.25
N SER A 37 7.83 16.98 16.19
CA SER A 37 7.44 18.37 16.45
C SER A 37 7.81 18.81 17.87
N THR A 38 7.46 18.01 18.89
CA THR A 38 7.71 18.36 20.29
C THR A 38 9.20 18.38 20.66
N ILE A 39 10.01 17.47 20.14
CA ILE A 39 11.47 17.45 20.37
C ILE A 39 12.12 18.68 19.75
N ASN A 40 11.73 19.05 18.53
CA ASN A 40 12.34 20.18 17.82
C ASN A 40 11.89 21.55 18.37
N SER A 41 10.68 21.67 18.93
CA SER A 41 10.20 22.93 19.51
C SER A 41 10.78 23.27 20.88
N LYS A 42 11.33 22.30 21.63
CA LYS A 42 11.89 22.55 22.98
C LYS A 42 13.02 23.57 23.03
N ASN A 43 13.74 23.76 21.91
CA ASN A 43 14.90 24.65 21.84
C ASN A 43 14.55 26.07 21.37
N GLN A 44 13.27 26.41 21.15
CA GLN A 44 12.84 27.73 20.68
C GLN A 44 12.27 28.59 21.82
N ALA A 45 12.76 29.82 21.95
CA ALA A 45 12.42 30.75 23.05
C ALA A 45 10.94 31.20 23.07
N ASN A 46 10.22 31.12 21.93
CA ASN A 46 8.81 31.48 21.80
C ASN A 46 7.95 30.24 21.52
N ASN A 47 7.90 29.31 22.47
CA ASN A 47 7.17 28.06 22.31
C ASN A 47 5.66 28.26 22.52
N VAL A 48 4.97 28.74 21.48
CA VAL A 48 3.50 28.73 21.45
C VAL A 48 3.03 27.29 21.40
N ASN A 49 2.26 26.86 22.42
CA ASN A 49 1.75 25.49 22.47
C ASN A 49 0.67 25.27 21.39
N ILE A 50 1.08 24.81 20.22
CA ILE A 50 0.22 24.51 19.07
C ILE A 50 -0.39 23.10 19.11
N LEU A 51 0.01 22.26 20.07
CA LEU A 51 -0.47 20.87 20.17
C LEU A 51 -2.00 20.75 20.29
N PRO A 52 -2.71 21.61 21.05
CA PRO A 52 -4.17 21.56 21.13
C PRO A 52 -4.87 21.75 19.77
N PHE A 53 -4.22 22.38 18.80
CA PHE A 53 -4.77 22.57 17.45
C PHE A 53 -4.31 21.48 16.48
N ILE A 54 -3.04 21.08 16.54
CA ILE A 54 -2.47 20.05 15.64
C ILE A 54 -3.12 18.70 15.89
N ILE A 55 -3.35 18.31 17.14
CA ILE A 55 -3.85 16.98 17.48
C ILE A 55 -5.26 16.75 16.91
N PRO A 56 -6.27 17.61 17.17
CA PRO A 56 -7.59 17.46 16.55
C PRO A 56 -7.53 17.51 15.03
N PHE A 57 -6.73 18.40 14.45
CA PHE A 57 -6.57 18.50 13.00
C PHE A 57 -6.01 17.20 12.39
N ALA A 58 -5.00 16.61 13.03
CA ALA A 58 -4.42 15.33 12.60
C ALA A 58 -5.45 14.19 12.67
N PHE A 59 -6.24 14.12 13.74
CA PHE A 59 -7.32 13.12 13.85
C PHE A 59 -8.40 13.31 12.80
N LEU A 60 -8.82 14.54 12.52
CA LEU A 60 -9.78 14.84 11.45
C LEU A 60 -9.23 14.45 10.08
N ALA A 61 -7.98 14.81 9.78
CA ALA A 61 -7.32 14.47 8.53
C ALA A 61 -7.20 12.95 8.33
N VAL A 62 -6.81 12.22 9.38
CA VAL A 62 -6.73 10.74 9.36
C VAL A 62 -8.12 10.13 9.22
N GLY A 63 -9.10 10.57 10.00
CA GLY A 63 -10.47 10.08 9.93
C GLY A 63 -11.09 10.27 8.55
N PHE A 64 -10.94 11.47 7.98
CA PHE A 64 -11.39 11.76 6.62
C PHE A 64 -10.63 10.93 5.57
N GLY A 65 -9.32 10.77 5.74
CA GLY A 65 -8.48 9.94 4.88
C GLY A 65 -8.91 8.47 4.87
N ILE A 66 -9.19 7.90 6.04
CA ILE A 66 -9.73 6.54 6.20
C ILE A 66 -11.09 6.44 5.50
N TYR A 67 -12.03 7.34 5.82
CA TYR A 67 -13.37 7.32 5.25
C TYR A 67 -13.34 7.34 3.72
N ARG A 68 -12.57 8.27 3.14
CA ARG A 68 -12.40 8.38 1.69
C ARG A 68 -11.69 7.17 1.10
N GLY A 69 -10.68 6.63 1.79
CA GLY A 69 -9.95 5.44 1.39
C GLY A 69 -10.84 4.21 1.35
N VAL A 70 -11.64 3.98 2.39
CA VAL A 70 -12.61 2.87 2.50
C VAL A 70 -13.64 2.95 1.37
N ASN A 71 -14.26 4.11 1.15
CA ASN A 71 -15.28 4.26 0.10
C ASN A 71 -14.71 4.02 -1.30
N ARG A 72 -13.47 4.44 -1.53
CA ARG A 72 -12.78 4.15 -2.79
C ARG A 72 -12.48 2.66 -2.95
N GLN A 73 -11.99 1.99 -1.91
CA GLN A 73 -11.74 0.55 -1.94
C GLN A 73 -13.03 -0.25 -2.16
N LYS A 74 -14.14 0.21 -1.56
CA LYS A 74 -15.48 -0.33 -1.82
C LYS A 74 -15.83 -0.23 -3.31
N SER A 75 -15.75 0.97 -3.88
CA SER A 75 -16.06 1.19 -5.31
C SER A 75 -15.16 0.38 -6.24
N LEU A 76 -13.86 0.26 -5.93
CA LEU A 76 -12.94 -0.59 -6.68
C LEU A 76 -13.34 -2.07 -6.60
N LEU A 77 -13.69 -2.57 -5.43
CA LEU A 77 -14.10 -3.98 -5.27
C LEU A 77 -15.46 -4.24 -5.94
N ASP A 78 -16.44 -3.37 -5.74
CA ASP A 78 -17.79 -3.52 -6.31
C ASP A 78 -17.78 -3.50 -7.85
N SER A 79 -16.82 -2.79 -8.46
CA SER A 79 -16.61 -2.75 -9.92
C SER A 79 -15.82 -3.92 -10.50
N TYR A 80 -15.36 -4.86 -9.67
CA TYR A 80 -14.51 -5.95 -10.12
C TYR A 80 -15.33 -6.98 -10.92
N THR A 81 -14.87 -7.27 -12.14
CA THR A 81 -15.41 -8.33 -12.98
C THR A 81 -14.28 -9.23 -13.48
N LEU A 82 -14.57 -10.51 -13.55
CA LEU A 82 -13.69 -11.54 -14.10
C LEU A 82 -14.44 -12.28 -15.20
N ASN A 83 -14.03 -12.06 -16.44
CA ASN A 83 -14.60 -12.72 -17.60
C ASN A 83 -13.68 -13.86 -18.03
N ILE A 84 -14.22 -15.08 -18.06
CA ILE A 84 -13.53 -16.27 -18.56
C ILE A 84 -14.16 -16.65 -19.90
N THR A 85 -13.34 -16.61 -20.94
CA THR A 85 -13.71 -17.01 -22.30
C THR A 85 -13.14 -18.42 -22.58
N ASN A 86 -13.09 -18.83 -23.86
CA ASN A 86 -12.58 -20.14 -24.22
C ASN A 86 -11.05 -20.22 -24.19
N ASN A 87 -10.35 -19.09 -24.23
CA ASN A 87 -8.88 -19.06 -24.37
C ASN A 87 -8.17 -18.01 -23.52
N LEU A 88 -8.90 -17.12 -22.84
CA LEU A 88 -8.31 -16.07 -22.02
C LEU A 88 -9.19 -15.67 -20.82
N ILE A 89 -8.51 -15.22 -19.77
CA ILE A 89 -9.09 -14.65 -18.55
C ILE A 89 -8.91 -13.14 -18.59
N ILE A 90 -10.00 -12.39 -18.51
CA ILE A 90 -10.01 -10.91 -18.46
C ILE A 90 -10.43 -10.46 -17.07
N ARG A 91 -9.66 -9.54 -16.49
CA ARG A 91 -10.02 -8.80 -15.27
C ARG A 91 -10.24 -7.34 -15.62
N GLU A 92 -11.41 -6.84 -15.25
CA GLU A 92 -11.73 -5.41 -15.32
C GLU A 92 -12.05 -4.88 -13.93
N GLN A 93 -11.65 -3.64 -13.68
CA GLN A 93 -11.87 -2.97 -12.41
C GLN A 93 -11.72 -1.45 -12.61
N LEU A 94 -12.56 -0.68 -11.92
CA LEU A 94 -12.61 0.78 -12.03
C LEU A 94 -11.22 1.43 -11.88
N ASN A 95 -10.90 2.38 -12.77
CA ASN A 95 -9.64 3.14 -12.77
C ASN A 95 -8.34 2.31 -12.84
N THR A 96 -8.42 1.03 -13.19
CA THR A 96 -7.27 0.16 -13.44
C THR A 96 -7.28 -0.32 -14.89
N PRO A 97 -6.11 -0.53 -15.51
CA PRO A 97 -6.06 -1.10 -16.86
C PRO A 97 -6.62 -2.53 -16.86
N THR A 98 -7.35 -2.88 -17.91
CA THR A 98 -7.80 -4.24 -18.16
C THR A 98 -6.61 -5.17 -18.30
N ILE A 99 -6.66 -6.32 -17.63
CA ILE A 99 -5.62 -7.35 -17.71
C ILE A 99 -6.23 -8.56 -18.36
N SER A 100 -5.62 -9.03 -19.44
CA SER A 100 -6.06 -10.21 -20.20
C SER A 100 -4.89 -11.19 -20.26
N ILE A 101 -5.10 -12.42 -19.80
CA ILE A 101 -4.09 -13.48 -19.78
C ILE A 101 -4.64 -14.66 -20.59
N TYR A 102 -3.95 -15.04 -21.66
CA TYR A 102 -4.27 -16.25 -22.41
C TYR A 102 -3.98 -17.49 -21.56
N PHE A 103 -4.77 -18.56 -21.73
CA PHE A 103 -4.58 -19.79 -20.97
C PHE A 103 -3.19 -20.39 -21.20
N SER A 104 -2.66 -20.29 -22.43
CA SER A 104 -1.30 -20.71 -22.78
C SER A 104 -0.20 -19.93 -22.06
N ASP A 105 -0.50 -18.71 -21.59
CA ASP A 105 0.44 -17.86 -20.86
C ASP A 105 0.29 -17.99 -19.34
N ILE A 106 -0.67 -18.77 -18.85
CA ILE A 106 -0.84 -19.00 -17.41
C ILE A 106 0.30 -19.89 -16.92
N ARG A 107 1.10 -19.34 -16.00
CA ARG A 107 2.21 -20.05 -15.37
C ARG A 107 1.81 -20.71 -14.06
N GLU A 108 0.91 -20.08 -13.32
CA GLU A 108 0.51 -20.53 -11.98
C GLU A 108 -0.89 -20.04 -11.65
N ILE A 109 -1.74 -20.95 -11.17
CA ILE A 109 -2.94 -20.60 -10.42
C ILE A 109 -2.77 -21.12 -9.00
N ALA A 110 -2.86 -20.22 -8.03
CA ALA A 110 -2.67 -20.54 -6.63
C ALA A 110 -3.82 -20.03 -5.77
N LYS A 111 -4.32 -20.89 -4.87
CA LYS A 111 -5.26 -20.53 -3.81
C LYS A 111 -4.48 -20.04 -2.59
N LEU A 112 -4.79 -18.83 -2.14
CA LEU A 112 -4.17 -18.17 -1.00
C LEU A 112 -4.90 -18.54 0.31
N LYS A 113 -4.24 -18.36 1.46
CA LYS A 113 -4.79 -18.71 2.78
C LYS A 113 -6.07 -17.96 3.16
N ASN A 114 -6.30 -16.79 2.58
CA ASN A 114 -7.51 -15.99 2.74
C ASN A 114 -8.63 -16.40 1.75
N GLY A 115 -8.43 -17.45 0.96
CA GLY A 115 -9.41 -17.98 -0.02
C GLY A 115 -9.38 -17.30 -1.39
N SER A 116 -8.59 -16.24 -1.60
CA SER A 116 -8.47 -15.62 -2.92
C SER A 116 -7.62 -16.46 -3.87
N PHE A 117 -7.88 -16.35 -5.18
CA PHE A 117 -7.04 -16.96 -6.21
C PHE A 117 -6.01 -15.94 -6.73
N LEU A 118 -4.82 -16.43 -7.02
CA LEU A 118 -3.73 -15.70 -7.64
C LEU A 118 -3.43 -16.38 -8.97
N ILE A 119 -3.70 -15.68 -10.07
CA ILE A 119 -3.43 -16.13 -11.43
C ILE A 119 -2.23 -15.33 -11.93
N LYS A 120 -1.15 -16.02 -12.29
CA LYS A 120 0.06 -15.41 -12.84
C LYS A 120 0.24 -15.80 -14.30
N GLY A 121 0.42 -14.80 -15.14
CA GLY A 121 0.85 -14.98 -16.52
C GLY A 121 2.36 -15.23 -16.64
N LYS A 122 2.81 -15.29 -17.88
CA LYS A 122 4.21 -15.40 -18.26
C LYS A 122 5.02 -14.17 -17.82
N ASP A 123 4.43 -12.98 -17.98
CA ASP A 123 5.04 -11.73 -17.57
C ASP A 123 4.87 -11.48 -16.06
N PRO A 124 5.92 -11.03 -15.34
CA PRO A 124 5.83 -10.77 -13.91
C PRO A 124 4.82 -9.68 -13.51
N SER A 125 4.40 -8.83 -14.45
CA SER A 125 3.38 -7.80 -14.21
C SER A 125 1.95 -8.31 -14.32
N ASP A 126 1.77 -9.48 -14.95
CA ASP A 126 0.48 -9.96 -15.39
C ASP A 126 -0.07 -10.89 -14.31
N ILE A 127 -0.61 -10.24 -13.30
CA ILE A 127 -1.12 -10.88 -12.09
C ILE A 127 -2.57 -10.48 -11.92
N ILE A 128 -3.46 -11.46 -11.93
CA ILE A 128 -4.87 -11.28 -11.58
C ILE A 128 -5.07 -11.88 -10.19
N VAL A 129 -5.50 -11.03 -9.24
CA VAL A 129 -5.91 -11.47 -7.91
C VAL A 129 -7.43 -11.49 -7.86
N VAL A 130 -8.00 -12.69 -7.71
CA VAL A 130 -9.44 -12.89 -7.62
C VAL A 130 -9.85 -12.93 -6.14
N PRO A 131 -10.65 -11.99 -5.65
CA PRO A 131 -11.06 -11.96 -4.25
C PRO A 131 -11.87 -13.20 -3.83
N ALA A 132 -11.76 -13.60 -2.57
CA ALA A 132 -12.55 -14.72 -2.01
C ALA A 132 -14.06 -14.43 -1.95
N GLN A 133 -14.45 -13.17 -2.12
CA GLN A 133 -15.82 -12.68 -2.08
C GLN A 133 -16.49 -12.69 -3.46
N ILE A 134 -15.89 -13.34 -4.44
CA ILE A 134 -16.50 -13.51 -5.76
C ILE A 134 -17.73 -14.41 -5.68
N ASP A 135 -18.73 -14.09 -6.50
CA ASP A 135 -19.94 -14.89 -6.61
C ASP A 135 -19.66 -16.20 -7.34
N ASN A 136 -20.50 -17.22 -7.11
CA ASN A 136 -20.34 -18.57 -7.66
C ASN A 136 -18.92 -19.15 -7.44
N TYR A 137 -18.35 -18.93 -6.25
CA TYR A 137 -16.97 -19.30 -5.90
C TYR A 137 -16.60 -20.75 -6.28
N ALA A 138 -17.48 -21.72 -5.98
CA ALA A 138 -17.23 -23.13 -6.26
C ALA A 138 -17.15 -23.42 -7.77
N GLN A 139 -18.03 -22.79 -8.56
CA GLN A 139 -18.01 -22.90 -10.01
C GLN A 139 -16.73 -22.29 -10.58
N LEU A 140 -16.31 -21.13 -10.08
CA LEU A 140 -15.05 -20.52 -10.47
C LEU A 140 -13.86 -21.43 -10.16
N GLU A 141 -13.81 -22.02 -8.96
CA GLU A 141 -12.72 -22.91 -8.56
C GLU A 141 -12.62 -24.14 -9.47
N SER A 142 -13.77 -24.72 -9.86
CA SER A 142 -13.81 -25.82 -10.84
C SER A 142 -13.23 -25.37 -12.18
N LEU A 143 -13.70 -24.24 -12.72
CA LEU A 143 -13.22 -23.74 -14.01
C LEU A 143 -11.74 -23.38 -14.01
N LEU A 144 -11.25 -22.80 -12.92
CA LEU A 144 -9.83 -22.50 -12.80
C LEU A 144 -9.02 -23.79 -12.75
N ASN A 145 -9.47 -24.83 -12.04
CA ASN A 145 -8.82 -26.14 -12.03
C ASN A 145 -8.80 -26.80 -13.41
N ASP A 146 -9.88 -26.65 -14.20
CA ASP A 146 -9.96 -27.17 -15.56
C ASP A 146 -8.98 -26.46 -16.51
N ILE A 147 -8.75 -25.17 -16.30
CA ILE A 147 -7.78 -24.38 -17.08
C ILE A 147 -6.34 -24.72 -16.69
N HIS A 148 -6.05 -24.73 -15.39
CA HIS A 148 -4.73 -25.05 -14.84
C HIS A 148 -4.88 -25.49 -13.38
N GLN A 149 -4.22 -26.58 -12.99
CA GLN A 149 -4.31 -27.12 -11.64
C GLN A 149 -4.09 -26.03 -10.57
N VAL A 150 -5.08 -25.84 -9.69
CA VAL A 150 -5.00 -24.86 -8.61
C VAL A 150 -4.14 -25.42 -7.49
N THR A 151 -3.02 -24.75 -7.24
CA THR A 151 -2.09 -25.14 -6.17
C THR A 151 -2.43 -24.42 -4.86
N ASN A 152 -2.32 -25.10 -3.73
CA ASN A 152 -2.44 -24.47 -2.42
C ASN A 152 -1.10 -23.84 -2.03
N LYS A 153 -1.03 -22.52 -1.94
CA LYS A 153 0.22 -21.85 -1.57
C LYS A 153 0.46 -21.97 -0.06
N ALA A 154 1.29 -22.94 0.33
CA ALA A 154 1.49 -23.32 1.74
C ALA A 154 2.25 -22.29 2.59
N ALA A 155 3.18 -21.52 2.02
CA ALA A 155 4.02 -20.58 2.75
C ALA A 155 3.74 -19.11 2.36
N ALA A 156 3.53 -18.26 3.37
CA ALA A 156 3.51 -16.82 3.18
C ALA A 156 4.89 -16.39 2.66
N SER A 157 4.92 -15.57 1.62
CA SER A 157 6.18 -15.05 1.10
C SER A 157 6.90 -14.27 2.20
N PHE A 158 8.24 -14.29 2.22
CA PHE A 158 9.03 -13.45 3.13
C PHE A 158 8.53 -11.99 3.11
N LYS A 159 8.17 -11.49 1.92
CA LYS A 159 7.60 -10.15 1.74
C LYS A 159 6.27 -9.94 2.47
N GLU A 160 5.40 -10.95 2.50
CA GLU A 160 4.11 -10.88 3.19
C GLU A 160 4.30 -10.87 4.71
N LYS A 161 5.26 -11.65 5.22
CA LYS A 161 5.58 -11.71 6.67
C LYS A 161 6.14 -10.39 7.19
N TYR A 162 7.01 -9.75 6.41
CA TYR A 162 7.74 -8.54 6.83
C TYR A 162 7.15 -7.23 6.29
N GLN A 163 6.01 -7.27 5.59
CA GLN A 163 5.41 -6.07 4.99
C GLN A 163 5.12 -4.98 6.03
N VAL A 164 4.63 -5.36 7.21
CA VAL A 164 4.35 -4.42 8.30
C VAL A 164 5.65 -3.78 8.82
N LEU A 165 6.72 -4.57 9.00
CA LEU A 165 8.01 -4.05 9.44
C LEU A 165 8.61 -3.09 8.42
N ILE A 166 8.49 -3.39 7.11
CA ILE A 166 8.93 -2.48 6.04
C ILE A 166 8.12 -1.18 6.09
N GLY A 167 6.80 -1.26 6.34
CA GLY A 167 5.94 -0.08 6.50
C GLY A 167 6.33 0.78 7.70
N LEU A 168 6.83 0.18 8.78
CA LEU A 168 7.30 0.87 9.99
C LEU A 168 8.73 1.41 9.87
N LEU A 169 9.54 0.87 8.95
CA LEU A 169 10.92 1.31 8.75
C LEU A 169 10.99 2.78 8.30
N ALA A 170 10.09 3.21 7.41
CA ALA A 170 10.06 4.58 6.92
C ALA A 170 9.82 5.64 8.02
N PRO A 171 8.75 5.57 8.85
CA PRO A 171 8.57 6.51 9.93
C PRO A 171 9.67 6.43 10.99
N GLY A 172 10.25 5.24 11.24
CA GLY A 172 11.40 5.08 12.15
C GLY A 172 12.64 5.82 11.65
N LEU A 173 13.00 5.66 10.37
CA LEU A 173 14.11 6.39 9.76
C LEU A 173 13.84 7.89 9.72
N MET A 174 12.60 8.30 9.43
CA MET A 174 12.18 9.69 9.46
C MET A 174 12.39 10.28 10.87
N PHE A 175 11.94 9.59 11.92
CA PHE A 175 12.18 10.00 13.30
C PHE A 175 13.67 10.25 13.58
N VAL A 176 14.54 9.31 13.20
CA VAL A 176 16.00 9.45 13.38
C VAL A 176 16.55 10.68 12.64
N VAL A 177 16.21 10.84 11.36
CA VAL A 177 16.69 11.97 10.54
C VAL A 177 16.30 13.32 11.16
N TYR A 178 15.07 13.45 11.66
CA TYR A 178 14.59 14.73 12.19
C TYR A 178 15.01 15.00 13.64
N THR A 179 15.29 13.98 14.46
CA THR A 179 15.57 14.17 15.90
C THR A 179 17.05 14.06 16.28
N VAL A 180 17.85 13.27 15.56
CA VAL A 180 19.26 13.03 15.92
C VAL A 180 20.16 14.12 15.33
N SER A 181 21.16 14.57 16.10
CA SER A 181 22.14 15.59 15.66
C SER A 181 23.45 14.98 15.15
N ASN A 182 23.72 13.70 15.46
CA ASN A 182 24.93 13.02 14.99
C ASN A 182 24.92 12.92 13.46
N LYS A 183 25.90 13.57 12.82
CA LYS A 183 26.02 13.68 11.36
C LYS A 183 26.11 12.32 10.66
N VAL A 184 26.85 11.38 11.26
CA VAL A 184 27.03 10.03 10.68
C VAL A 184 25.70 9.27 10.72
N VAL A 185 24.99 9.32 11.85
CA VAL A 185 23.69 8.66 12.00
C VAL A 185 22.65 9.25 11.05
N VAL A 186 22.58 10.58 10.94
CA VAL A 186 21.67 11.26 10.01
C VAL A 186 22.00 10.93 8.56
N GLY A 187 23.28 10.90 8.20
CA GLY A 187 23.73 10.53 6.85
C GLY A 187 23.31 9.11 6.46
N LEU A 188 23.55 8.12 7.34
CA LEU A 188 23.17 6.74 7.09
C LEU A 188 21.65 6.55 7.05
N ALA A 189 20.92 7.05 8.06
CA ALA A 189 19.47 6.90 8.14
C ALA A 189 18.75 7.62 7.00
N GLY A 190 19.21 8.83 6.67
CA GLY A 190 18.66 9.63 5.59
C GLY A 190 18.89 8.99 4.22
N THR A 191 20.09 8.50 3.95
CA THR A 191 20.37 7.77 2.70
C THR A 191 19.50 6.52 2.56
N ALA A 192 19.34 5.75 3.64
CA ALA A 192 18.46 4.58 3.65
C ALA A 192 16.99 4.97 3.39
N LEU A 193 16.52 6.05 4.00
CA LEU A 193 15.16 6.56 3.81
C LEU A 193 14.92 7.02 2.36
N LEU A 194 15.85 7.79 1.78
CA LEU A 194 15.77 8.24 0.39
C LEU A 194 15.73 7.07 -0.58
N GLY A 195 16.60 6.06 -0.37
CA GLY A 195 16.60 4.83 -1.16
C GLY A 195 15.27 4.08 -1.09
N LEU A 196 14.73 3.90 0.11
CA LEU A 196 13.44 3.25 0.33
C LEU A 196 12.29 4.00 -0.35
N MET A 197 12.22 5.32 -0.19
CA MET A 197 11.16 6.15 -0.76
C MET A 197 11.24 6.22 -2.29
N THR A 198 12.45 6.33 -2.85
CA THR A 198 12.68 6.32 -4.31
C THR A 198 12.29 4.97 -4.91
N TRP A 199 12.70 3.87 -4.28
CA TRP A 199 12.32 2.52 -4.71
C TRP A 199 10.80 2.32 -4.65
N SER A 200 10.15 2.76 -3.57
CA SER A 200 8.70 2.73 -3.42
C SER A 200 7.98 3.52 -4.52
N PHE A 201 8.47 4.73 -4.82
CA PHE A 201 7.94 5.56 -5.90
C PHE A 201 8.03 4.85 -7.26
N ILE A 202 9.19 4.31 -7.62
CA ILE A 202 9.38 3.56 -8.87
C ILE A 202 8.43 2.35 -8.92
N LYS A 203 8.31 1.59 -7.83
CA LYS A 203 7.41 0.44 -7.76
C LYS A 203 5.94 0.82 -7.94
N ILE A 204 5.49 1.94 -7.37
CA ILE A 204 4.12 2.44 -7.57
C ILE A 204 3.88 2.81 -9.04
N ARG A 205 4.86 3.45 -9.69
CA ARG A 205 4.75 3.86 -11.08
C ARG A 205 4.70 2.68 -12.05
N GLN A 206 5.53 1.67 -11.81
CA GLN A 206 5.62 0.47 -12.66
C GLN A 206 4.45 -0.52 -12.49
N ASN A 207 3.74 -0.47 -11.36
CA ASN A 207 2.70 -1.46 -11.08
C ASN A 207 1.43 -1.20 -11.91
N LYS A 208 1.09 -2.12 -12.81
CA LYS A 208 -0.15 -2.07 -13.63
C LYS A 208 -1.41 -2.26 -12.80
N ASN A 209 -1.31 -2.97 -11.66
CA ASN A 209 -2.44 -3.27 -10.78
C ASN A 209 -2.86 -2.11 -9.87
N LEU A 210 -2.14 -0.98 -9.92
CA LEU A 210 -2.50 0.22 -9.16
C LEU A 210 -3.34 1.15 -10.02
N ASP A 211 -4.40 1.67 -9.41
CA ASP A 211 -5.30 2.59 -10.07
C ASP A 211 -4.65 3.97 -10.30
N SER A 212 -5.10 4.66 -11.35
CA SER A 212 -4.48 5.91 -11.83
C SER A 212 -4.39 7.00 -10.77
N LYS A 213 -5.38 7.08 -9.87
CA LYS A 213 -5.41 8.06 -8.79
C LYS A 213 -4.34 7.78 -7.73
N THR A 214 -4.02 6.51 -7.45
CA THR A 214 -2.91 6.17 -6.53
C THR A 214 -1.58 6.59 -7.11
N LYS A 215 -1.38 6.36 -8.42
CA LYS A 215 -0.19 6.82 -9.16
C LYS A 215 -0.07 8.34 -9.25
N ARG A 216 -1.18 9.07 -9.11
CA ARG A 216 -1.20 10.54 -9.06
C ARG A 216 -0.87 11.04 -7.65
N ILE A 217 -1.45 10.42 -6.61
CA ILE A 217 -1.16 10.81 -5.23
C ILE A 217 0.30 10.49 -4.86
N SER A 218 0.93 9.48 -5.48
CA SER A 218 2.33 9.18 -5.21
C SER A 218 3.31 10.31 -5.55
N TRP A 219 2.90 11.35 -6.29
CA TRP A 219 3.72 12.54 -6.51
C TRP A 219 4.02 13.31 -5.21
N TRP A 220 3.15 13.20 -4.19
CA TRP A 220 3.41 13.77 -2.86
C TRP A 220 4.67 13.18 -2.20
N ILE A 221 5.11 11.99 -2.62
CA ILE A 221 6.38 11.39 -2.16
C ILE A 221 7.57 12.30 -2.50
N LEU A 222 7.53 13.02 -3.63
CA LEU A 222 8.62 13.93 -4.01
C LEU A 222 8.76 15.11 -3.06
N LEU A 223 7.65 15.63 -2.52
CA LEU A 223 7.71 16.71 -1.53
C LEU A 223 8.32 16.21 -0.21
N VAL A 224 7.99 14.97 0.19
CA VAL A 224 8.59 14.37 1.38
C VAL A 224 10.08 14.10 1.16
N LEU A 225 10.47 13.60 -0.02
CA LEU A 225 11.88 13.45 -0.39
C LEU A 225 12.64 14.78 -0.32
N ALA A 226 12.09 15.85 -0.89
CA ALA A 226 12.69 17.17 -0.83
C ALA A 226 12.84 17.67 0.62
N SER A 227 11.83 17.46 1.47
CA SER A 227 11.89 17.81 2.90
C SER A 227 12.99 17.05 3.64
N VAL A 228 13.14 15.75 3.38
CA VAL A 228 14.20 14.91 3.97
C VAL A 228 15.58 15.36 3.49
N ILE A 229 15.75 15.65 2.20
CA ILE A 229 17.02 16.14 1.64
C ILE A 229 17.42 17.45 2.31
N THR A 230 16.49 18.41 2.41
CA THR A 230 16.75 19.70 3.08
C THR A 230 17.15 19.50 4.53
N ALA A 231 16.44 18.64 5.27
CA ALA A 231 16.77 18.33 6.67
C ALA A 231 18.14 17.65 6.84
N MET A 232 18.54 16.80 5.89
CA MET A 232 19.88 16.19 5.90
C MET A 232 20.96 17.25 5.62
N ILE A 233 20.78 18.08 4.60
CA ILE A 233 21.75 19.11 4.22
C ILE A 233 22.00 20.05 5.41
N THR A 234 20.95 20.58 6.03
CA THR A 234 21.08 21.53 7.16
C THR A 234 21.86 20.93 8.33
N LYS A 235 21.64 19.64 8.64
CA LYS A 235 22.35 18.95 9.72
C LYS A 235 23.80 18.59 9.37
N LEU A 236 24.07 18.22 8.12
CA LEU A 236 25.41 17.82 7.68
C LEU A 236 26.35 19.01 7.51
N THR A 237 25.88 20.11 6.93
CA THR A 237 26.69 21.32 6.67
C THR A 237 26.92 22.18 7.92
N GLY A 238 26.42 21.78 9.09
CA GLY A 238 26.62 22.51 10.34
C GLY A 238 25.69 23.70 10.53
N GLY A 239 24.56 23.75 9.82
CA GLY A 239 23.51 24.76 10.03
C GLY A 239 22.70 24.59 11.33
N SER A 240 23.07 23.65 12.20
CA SER A 240 22.47 23.52 13.54
C SER A 240 23.15 24.52 14.48
N LYS A 241 22.45 25.61 14.79
CA LYS A 241 22.50 26.17 16.14
C LYS A 241 21.80 25.19 17.10
#